data_AF-A0A355RYT2-F1
#
_entry.id   AF-A0A355RYT2-F1
#
_cell.length_a   1.000
_cell.length_b   1.000
_cell.length_c   1.000
_cell.angle_alpha   90.00
_cell.angle_beta   90.00
_cell.angle_gamma   90.00
#
_symmetry.space_group_name_H-M   'P 1'
#
loop_
_entity.id
_entity.type
_entity.pdbx_description
1 polymer ?
#
loop_
_entity_poly.entity_id
_entity_poly.type
_entity_poly.pdbx_seq_one_letter_code
_entity_poly.pdbx_strand_id
1 'polypeptide(L)'
;LGDLIEQGQSYQHWNNWFAAAKGVIDNIPEMPVQGNHETYVPNDGSTKPVYFINQFSVPNNGPDGFKGQTYSFNYGNTHFVVLDSQEDEEAPNDD
;
A
#
# COMPACT_ATOMS: atom_id res chain seq x y z
N LEU A 1 0.36 -11.00 0.28
CA LEU A 1 0.40 -9.76 1.08
C LEU A 1 -0.05 -8.66 0.14
N GLY A 2 -0.78 -7.66 0.64
CA GLY A 2 -1.57 -6.77 -0.20
C GLY A 2 -3.04 -6.82 0.18
N ASP A 3 -3.83 -5.94 -0.41
CA ASP A 3 -5.27 -5.81 -0.24
C ASP A 3 -5.66 -5.59 1.22
N LEU A 4 -5.18 -4.48 1.79
CA LEU A 4 -5.50 -4.08 3.16
C LEU A 4 -6.96 -3.63 3.25
N ILE A 5 -7.45 -2.99 2.19
CA ILE A 5 -8.81 -2.47 2.06
C ILE A 5 -9.45 -2.98 0.78
N GLU A 6 -10.75 -2.73 0.59
CA GLU A 6 -11.43 -3.09 -0.66
C GLU A 6 -11.34 -2.01 -1.75
N GLN A 7 -11.10 -0.75 -1.37
CA GLN A 7 -11.15 0.42 -2.26
C GLN A 7 -10.08 1.43 -1.81
N GLY A 8 -8.95 1.45 -2.48
CA GLY A 8 -7.75 2.17 -2.04
C GLY A 8 -7.90 3.68 -2.08
N GLN A 9 -8.73 4.20 -2.98
CA GLN A 9 -9.04 5.63 -3.01
C GLN A 9 -10.28 5.99 -2.16
N SER A 10 -10.68 5.13 -1.21
CA SER A 10 -11.74 5.41 -0.24
C SER A 10 -11.18 5.77 1.14
N TYR A 11 -11.35 7.03 1.55
CA TYR A 11 -10.99 7.48 2.90
C TYR A 11 -11.75 6.70 3.99
N GLN A 12 -13.01 6.34 3.74
CA GLN A 12 -13.81 5.58 4.69
C GLN A 12 -13.24 4.19 4.95
N HIS A 13 -12.73 3.51 3.91
CA HIS A 13 -12.15 2.18 4.06
C HIS A 13 -10.86 2.24 4.88
N TRP A 14 -9.99 3.21 4.60
CA TRP A 14 -8.78 3.40 5.39
C TRP A 14 -9.06 3.71 6.86
N ASN A 15 -10.01 4.60 7.16
CA ASN A 15 -10.39 4.87 8.54
C ASN A 15 -10.87 3.62 9.28
N ASN A 16 -11.69 2.79 8.62
CA ASN A 16 -12.17 1.54 9.20
C ASN A 16 -11.01 0.57 9.45
N TRP A 17 -10.07 0.47 8.50
CA TRP A 17 -8.90 -0.39 8.64
C TRP A 17 -8.03 0.03 9.82
N PHE A 18 -7.68 1.33 9.93
CA PHE A 18 -6.90 1.84 11.07
C PHE A 18 -7.63 1.68 12.40
N ALA A 19 -8.96 1.86 12.43
CA ALA A 19 -9.75 1.62 13.63
C ALA A 19 -9.73 0.14 14.04
N ALA A 20 -9.82 -0.78 13.08
CA ALA A 20 -9.78 -2.22 13.33
C ALA A 20 -8.38 -2.72 13.73
N ALA A 21 -7.33 -2.15 13.15
CA ALA A 21 -5.93 -2.48 13.44
C ALA A 21 -5.43 -1.92 14.78
N LYS A 22 -6.21 -1.03 15.41
CA LYS A 22 -5.84 -0.34 16.64
C LYS A 22 -5.42 -1.33 17.75
N GLY A 23 -4.35 -1.00 18.46
CA GLY A 23 -3.77 -1.84 19.51
C GLY A 23 -2.79 -2.89 19.00
N VAL A 24 -2.86 -3.29 17.73
CA VAL A 24 -1.85 -4.17 17.10
C VAL A 24 -0.76 -3.31 16.49
N ILE A 25 -1.11 -2.49 15.49
CA ILE A 25 -0.14 -1.67 14.76
C ILE A 25 0.43 -0.51 15.60
N ASP A 26 -0.20 -0.23 16.74
CA ASP A 26 0.30 0.69 17.76
C ASP A 26 1.56 0.13 18.47
N ASN A 27 1.77 -1.19 18.44
CA ASN A 27 2.84 -1.89 19.18
C ASN A 27 3.79 -2.68 18.28
N ILE A 28 3.33 -3.12 17.11
CA ILE A 28 4.13 -3.87 16.13
C ILE A 28 4.00 -3.16 14.78
N PRO A 29 5.09 -2.71 14.15
CA PRO A 29 5.00 -2.00 12.87
C PRO A 29 4.35 -2.84 11.77
N GLU A 30 3.37 -2.26 11.10
CA GLU A 30 2.88 -2.77 9.81
C GLU A 30 3.89 -2.39 8.72
N MET A 31 4.39 -3.39 8.00
CA MET A 31 5.24 -3.20 6.83
C MET A 31 4.40 -3.52 5.59
N PRO A 32 3.65 -2.54 5.06
CA PRO A 32 2.57 -2.79 4.11
C PRO A 32 3.12 -3.18 2.75
N VAL A 33 2.39 -4.05 2.07
CA VAL A 33 2.58 -4.41 0.66
C VAL A 33 1.32 -3.98 -0.07
N GLN A 34 1.46 -3.44 -1.27
CA GLN A 34 0.34 -3.04 -2.11
C GLN A 34 -0.22 -4.26 -2.87
N GLY A 35 -1.54 -4.41 -2.81
CA GLY A 35 -2.33 -5.26 -3.70
C GLY A 35 -3.11 -4.43 -4.73
N ASN A 36 -3.89 -5.09 -5.58
CA ASN A 36 -4.72 -4.42 -6.57
C ASN A 36 -5.81 -3.56 -5.90
N HIS A 37 -6.31 -3.91 -4.71
CA HIS A 37 -7.35 -3.10 -4.09
C HIS A 37 -6.89 -1.72 -3.63
N GLU A 38 -5.58 -1.51 -3.43
CA GLU A 38 -5.00 -0.20 -3.16
C GLU A 38 -5.10 0.78 -4.34
N THR A 39 -5.34 0.28 -5.57
CA THR A 39 -5.51 1.09 -6.78
C THR A 39 -6.96 1.49 -7.04
N TYR A 40 -7.94 0.73 -6.52
CA TYR A 40 -9.35 0.89 -6.86
C TYR A 40 -9.98 2.21 -6.39
N VAL A 41 -10.79 2.79 -7.28
CA VAL A 41 -11.57 4.00 -7.04
C VAL A 41 -13.05 3.65 -6.79
N PRO A 42 -13.73 4.25 -5.81
CA PRO A 42 -15.15 3.94 -5.60
C PRO A 42 -16.02 4.27 -6.82
N ASN A 43 -16.55 3.24 -7.48
CA ASN A 43 -17.37 3.33 -8.69
C ASN A 43 -16.65 3.84 -9.95
N ASP A 44 -15.32 3.76 -9.98
CA ASP A 44 -14.47 4.18 -11.09
C ASP A 44 -13.23 3.25 -11.09
N GLY A 45 -12.61 2.90 -12.21
CA GLY A 45 -11.69 1.75 -12.34
C GLY A 45 -10.52 1.67 -11.33
N SER A 46 -9.30 1.89 -11.81
CA SER A 46 -8.09 1.87 -10.98
C SER A 46 -7.19 3.06 -11.29
N THR A 47 -6.31 3.38 -10.33
CA THR A 47 -5.33 4.46 -10.46
C THR A 47 -4.12 4.17 -9.57
N LYS A 48 -3.08 4.99 -9.66
CA LYS A 48 -1.96 4.92 -8.72
C LYS A 48 -2.48 5.01 -7.27
N PRO A 49 -1.88 4.27 -6.33
CA PRO A 49 -2.42 4.07 -4.98
C PRO A 49 -2.12 5.28 -4.06
N VAL A 50 -2.65 6.46 -4.40
CA VAL A 50 -2.31 7.74 -3.77
C VAL A 50 -2.52 7.71 -2.26
N TYR A 51 -3.64 7.17 -1.79
CA TYR A 51 -3.89 7.10 -0.34
C TYR A 51 -2.95 6.11 0.35
N PHE A 52 -2.72 4.91 -0.20
CA PHE A 52 -1.78 3.95 0.38
C PHE A 52 -0.39 4.58 0.64
N ILE A 53 0.19 5.24 -0.37
CA ILE A 53 1.51 5.88 -0.27
C ILE A 53 1.54 6.98 0.81
N ASN A 54 0.44 7.69 1.00
CA ASN A 54 0.37 8.79 1.97
C ASN A 54 0.03 8.35 3.40
N GLN A 55 -0.54 7.17 3.58
CA GLN A 55 -0.99 6.68 4.89
C GLN A 55 0.13 5.98 5.67
N PHE A 56 1.11 5.39 4.98
CA PHE A 56 2.18 4.61 5.60
C PHE A 56 3.55 5.26 5.46
N SER A 57 4.29 5.33 6.56
CA SER A 57 5.69 5.78 6.58
C SER A 57 6.64 4.61 6.43
N VAL A 58 6.96 4.24 5.19
CA VAL A 58 7.91 3.16 4.85
C VAL A 58 9.28 3.71 4.46
N PRO A 59 10.35 2.88 4.44
CA PRO A 59 11.65 3.29 3.94
C PRO A 59 11.57 3.86 2.52
N ASN A 60 12.14 5.04 2.30
CA ASN A 60 12.10 5.73 1.01
C ASN A 60 13.26 5.32 0.08
N ASN A 61 13.70 4.06 0.15
CA ASN A 61 14.89 3.53 -0.53
C ASN A 61 14.61 2.76 -1.83
N GLY A 62 13.35 2.74 -2.28
CA GLY A 62 12.95 2.17 -3.58
C GLY A 62 13.45 2.98 -4.79
N PRO A 63 13.19 2.51 -6.02
CA PRO A 63 13.49 3.26 -7.23
C PRO A 63 12.59 4.50 -7.36
N ASP A 64 13.05 5.49 -8.13
CA ASP A 64 12.24 6.67 -8.46
C ASP A 64 10.97 6.23 -9.22
N GLY A 65 9.84 6.87 -8.91
CA GLY A 65 8.53 6.49 -9.43
C GLY A 65 7.76 5.46 -8.59
N PHE A 66 8.44 4.68 -7.74
CA PHE A 66 7.83 3.65 -6.88
C PHE A 66 8.08 3.88 -5.38
N LYS A 67 8.43 5.12 -5.01
CA LYS A 67 8.65 5.51 -3.62
C LYS A 67 7.37 5.32 -2.81
N GLY A 68 7.46 4.59 -1.71
CA GLY A 68 6.29 4.22 -0.89
C GLY A 68 5.60 2.91 -1.30
N GLN A 69 5.91 2.38 -2.49
CA GLN A 69 5.35 1.12 -3.01
C GLN A 69 6.40 0.00 -2.98
N THR A 70 7.61 0.31 -3.42
CA THR A 70 8.76 -0.61 -3.44
C THR A 70 9.82 -0.13 -2.45
N TYR A 71 10.29 -1.01 -1.57
CA TYR A 71 11.31 -0.70 -0.57
C TYR A 71 11.94 -1.96 0.00
N SER A 72 13.00 -1.82 0.79
CA SER A 72 13.60 -2.94 1.52
C SER A 72 14.06 -2.53 2.91
N PHE A 73 14.13 -3.50 3.82
CA PHE A 73 14.57 -3.28 5.19
C PHE A 73 15.16 -4.56 5.79
N ASN A 74 15.87 -4.41 6.91
CA ASN A 74 16.38 -5.53 7.69
C ASN A 74 15.60 -5.62 9.01
N TYR A 75 15.28 -6.83 9.43
CA TYR A 75 14.80 -7.11 10.77
C TYR A 75 15.51 -8.35 11.33
N GLY A 76 16.36 -8.15 12.33
CA GLY A 76 17.29 -9.18 12.80
C GLY A 76 18.24 -9.62 11.69
N ASN A 77 18.29 -10.94 11.44
CA ASN A 77 19.15 -11.55 10.42
C ASN A 77 18.47 -11.71 9.04
N THR A 78 17.29 -11.11 8.86
CA THR A 78 16.49 -11.25 7.63
C THR A 78 16.44 -9.92 6.87
N HIS A 79 16.67 -9.99 5.57
CA HIS A 79 16.46 -8.89 4.63
C HIS A 79 15.12 -9.09 3.91
N PHE A 80 14.25 -8.09 3.99
CA PHE A 80 12.94 -8.07 3.34
C PHE A 80 12.96 -7.11 2.16
N VAL A 81 12.40 -7.56 1.04
CA VAL A 81 12.20 -6.75 -0.16
C VAL A 81 10.72 -6.74 -0.47
N VAL A 82 10.15 -5.55 -0.57
CA VAL A 82 8.76 -5.30 -0.94
C VAL A 82 8.75 -4.76 -2.35
N LEU A 83 8.02 -5.43 -3.23
CA LEU A 83 7.88 -5.10 -4.64
C LEU A 83 6.42 -4.77 -4.96
N ASP A 84 6.24 -3.96 -5.98
CA ASP A 84 4.94 -3.64 -6.56
C ASP A 84 4.65 -4.60 -7.73
N SER A 85 3.45 -5.18 -7.74
CA SER A 85 2.98 -6.08 -8.79
C SER A 85 1.77 -5.53 -9.56
N GLN A 86 1.41 -4.27 -9.36
CA GLN A 86 0.16 -3.67 -9.87
C GLN A 86 0.39 -2.75 -11.08
N GLU A 87 1.36 -3.09 -11.94
CA GLU A 87 1.71 -2.25 -13.09
C GLU A 87 0.51 -2.00 -14.01
N ASP A 88 -0.29 -3.04 -14.26
CA ASP A 88 -1.48 -2.98 -15.11
C ASP A 88 -2.57 -2.12 -14.44
N GLU A 89 -2.88 -2.35 -13.16
CA GLU A 89 -3.90 -1.57 -12.44
C GLU A 89 -3.52 -0.10 -12.22
N GLU A 90 -2.22 0.23 -12.19
CA GLU A 90 -1.73 1.60 -12.09
C GLU A 90 -1.69 2.35 -13.43
N ALA A 91 -1.86 1.64 -14.55
CA ALA A 91 -1.77 2.22 -15.87
C ALA A 91 -2.92 3.23 -16.10
N PRO A 92 -2.64 4.41 -16.68
CA PRO A 92 -3.69 5.35 -17.03
C PRO A 92 -4.52 4.78 -18.19
N ASN A 93 -5.75 4.36 -17.84
CA ASN A 93 -6.74 3.68 -18.68
C ASN A 93 -6.40 2.19 -18.85
N ASP A 94 -7.12 1.33 -18.12
CA ASP A 94 -7.25 -0.09 -18.45
C ASP A 94 -7.70 -0.20 -19.93
N ASP A 95 -6.77 -0.60 -20.81
CA ASP A 95 -7.04 -0.93 -22.22
C ASP A 95 -7.55 -2.39 -22.36
#